data_AF-S2XZ91-F1
#
_entry.id   AF-S2XZ91-F1
#
_cell.length_a   1.000
_cell.length_b   1.000
_cell.length_c   1.000
_cell.angle_alpha   90.00
_cell.angle_beta   90.00
_cell.angle_gamma   90.00
#
_symmetry.space_group_name_H-M   'P 1'
#
loop_
_entity.id
_entity.type
_entity.pdbx_description
1 polymer ?
#
loop_
_entity_poly.entity_id
_entity_poly.type
_entity_poly.pdbx_seq_one_letter_code
_entity_poly.pdbx_strand_id
1 'polypeptide(L)'
;MDKITFLNELEYQLHRLPDDKIDEVMNTYENYFYQEGRKGKTDHAIVKTLDTPKQIAKQQYAKYAVKNAENKPDVAHIAHAVFATIGMSVITLFFILVPLFFVMIITLLGTFIALGMLLSPLLLLIMNIWSGLYSFSLSNYLFSFAYLGLGAMFLVMIIKFIIAIRNLLIRYLKWNVNFIKKGTS
;
A
#
# COMPACT_ATOMS: atom_id res chain seq x y z
N MET A 1 -52.73 26.65 -9.45
CA MET A 1 -51.99 26.32 -8.22
C MET A 1 -51.75 27.61 -7.48
N ASP A 2 -52.22 27.69 -6.25
CA ASP A 2 -51.97 28.76 -5.28
C ASP A 2 -50.67 28.50 -4.50
N LYS A 3 -50.23 29.47 -3.69
CA LYS A 3 -48.97 29.38 -2.93
C LYS A 3 -48.91 28.13 -2.06
N ILE A 4 -49.98 27.85 -1.30
CA ILE A 4 -50.00 26.76 -0.31
C ILE A 4 -49.85 25.42 -1.02
N THR A 5 -50.60 25.20 -2.10
CA THR A 5 -50.48 23.97 -2.89
C THR A 5 -49.08 23.80 -3.48
N PHE A 6 -48.47 24.88 -4.00
CA PHE A 6 -47.10 24.84 -4.55
C PHE A 6 -46.06 24.45 -3.50
N LEU A 7 -46.12 25.08 -2.33
CA LEU A 7 -45.17 24.82 -1.24
C LEU A 7 -45.32 23.41 -0.67
N ASN A 8 -46.54 22.94 -0.45
CA ASN A 8 -46.79 21.56 0.01
C ASN A 8 -46.25 20.52 -0.98
N GLU A 9 -46.48 20.74 -2.29
CA GLU A 9 -45.95 19.83 -3.30
C GLU A 9 -44.42 19.88 -3.36
N LEU A 10 -43.82 21.07 -3.23
CA LEU A 10 -42.36 21.22 -3.21
C LEU A 10 -41.72 20.50 -2.01
N GLU A 11 -42.27 20.69 -0.82
CA GLU A 11 -41.83 20.00 0.40
C GLU A 11 -41.93 18.48 0.25
N TYR A 12 -43.07 17.99 -0.24
CA TYR A 12 -43.26 16.56 -0.53
C TYR A 12 -42.23 16.04 -1.53
N GLN A 13 -41.89 16.80 -2.58
CA GLN A 13 -40.88 16.37 -3.56
C GLN A 13 -39.44 16.44 -3.02
N LEU A 14 -39.18 17.22 -1.96
CA LEU A 14 -37.85 17.40 -1.34
C LEU A 14 -37.54 16.40 -0.21
N HIS A 15 -38.46 15.51 0.15
CA HIS A 15 -38.36 14.56 1.28
C HIS A 15 -37.08 13.69 1.36
N ARG A 16 -36.27 13.60 0.30
CA ARG A 16 -35.00 12.84 0.30
C ARG A 16 -33.80 13.68 0.70
N LEU A 17 -33.96 14.99 0.89
CA LEU A 17 -32.93 15.85 1.45
C LEU A 17 -32.98 15.80 2.98
N PRO A 18 -31.86 16.11 3.66
CA PRO A 18 -31.88 16.39 5.10
C PRO A 18 -32.83 17.53 5.46
N ASP A 19 -33.46 17.45 6.63
CA ASP A 19 -34.45 18.43 7.10
C ASP A 19 -33.91 19.87 7.08
N ASP A 20 -32.63 20.08 7.44
CA ASP A 20 -31.99 21.41 7.40
C ASP A 20 -31.98 22.02 5.99
N LYS A 21 -31.90 21.19 4.95
CA LYS A 21 -31.93 21.61 3.55
C LYS A 21 -33.33 21.79 3.02
N ILE A 22 -34.28 21.01 3.51
CA ILE A 22 -35.70 21.23 3.21
C ILE A 22 -36.10 22.61 3.74
N ASP A 23 -35.79 22.91 5.01
CA ASP A 23 -36.09 24.20 5.64
C ASP A 23 -35.46 25.39 4.91
N GLU A 24 -34.20 25.24 4.47
CA GLU A 24 -33.48 26.28 3.72
C GLU A 24 -34.18 26.59 2.38
N VAL A 25 -34.58 25.54 1.65
CA VAL A 25 -35.26 25.69 0.35
C VAL A 25 -36.67 26.25 0.55
N MET A 26 -37.43 25.77 1.53
CA MET A 26 -38.77 26.24 1.84
C MET A 26 -38.78 27.72 2.23
N ASN A 27 -37.89 28.14 3.14
CA ASN A 27 -37.74 29.55 3.51
C ASN A 27 -37.41 30.45 2.31
N THR A 28 -36.62 29.96 1.36
CA THR A 28 -36.26 30.70 0.15
C THR A 28 -37.49 31.00 -0.71
N TYR A 29 -38.30 29.98 -0.99
CA TYR A 29 -39.51 30.15 -1.81
C TYR A 29 -40.61 30.90 -1.06
N GLU A 30 -40.77 30.70 0.25
CA GLU A 30 -41.70 31.50 1.07
C GLU A 30 -41.38 32.99 1.01
N ASN A 31 -40.11 33.35 1.15
CA ASN A 31 -39.65 34.73 1.02
C ASN A 31 -39.87 35.28 -0.39
N TYR A 32 -39.67 34.46 -1.42
CA TYR A 32 -39.93 34.85 -2.81
C TYR A 32 -41.41 35.19 -3.04
N PHE A 33 -42.33 34.32 -2.60
CA PHE A 33 -43.77 34.58 -2.68
C PHE A 33 -44.15 35.84 -1.89
N TYR A 34 -43.57 36.05 -0.70
CA TYR A 34 -43.82 37.25 0.09
C TYR A 34 -43.37 38.53 -0.62
N GLN A 35 -42.17 38.55 -1.20
CA GLN A 35 -41.63 39.71 -1.91
C GLN A 35 -42.41 40.04 -3.18
N GLU A 36 -42.76 39.03 -3.98
CA GLU A 36 -43.52 39.23 -5.22
C GLU A 36 -44.99 39.60 -4.94
N GLY A 37 -45.57 39.06 -3.88
CA GLY A 37 -46.89 39.47 -3.39
C GLY A 37 -46.94 40.94 -2.98
N ARG A 38 -45.89 41.45 -2.32
CA ARG A 38 -45.76 42.89 -2.00
C ARG A 38 -45.65 43.79 -3.23
N LYS A 39 -45.24 43.25 -4.38
CA LYS A 39 -45.23 43.96 -5.67
C LYS A 39 -46.59 43.92 -6.39
N GLY A 40 -47.61 43.37 -5.74
CA GLY A 40 -48.98 43.27 -6.27
C GLY A 40 -49.20 42.10 -7.25
N LYS A 41 -48.25 41.15 -7.33
CA LYS A 41 -48.46 39.94 -8.14
C LYS A 41 -49.33 38.95 -7.39
N THR A 42 -50.24 38.30 -8.11
CA THR A 42 -51.06 37.21 -7.58
C THR A 42 -50.25 35.91 -7.51
N ASP A 43 -50.58 35.02 -6.58
CA ASP A 43 -49.92 33.72 -6.42
C ASP A 43 -49.86 32.93 -7.73
N HIS A 44 -50.93 32.96 -8.52
CA HIS A 44 -50.97 32.30 -9.83
C HIS A 44 -49.98 32.88 -10.84
N ALA A 45 -49.76 34.20 -10.82
CA ALA A 45 -48.77 34.85 -11.68
C ALA A 45 -47.34 34.48 -11.25
N ILE A 46 -47.10 34.36 -9.94
CA ILE A 46 -45.80 33.97 -9.40
C ILE A 46 -45.48 32.51 -9.76
N VAL A 47 -46.42 31.58 -9.55
CA VAL A 47 -46.23 30.16 -9.90
C VAL A 47 -45.95 29.97 -11.39
N LYS A 48 -46.58 30.75 -12.28
CA LYS A 48 -46.31 30.69 -13.73
C LYS A 48 -44.88 31.07 -14.11
N THR A 49 -44.20 31.85 -13.27
CA THR A 49 -42.79 32.24 -13.50
C THR A 49 -41.80 31.25 -12.88
N LEU A 50 -42.27 30.32 -12.06
CA LEU A 50 -41.44 29.32 -11.41
C LEU A 50 -41.44 27.99 -12.17
N ASP A 51 -40.35 27.25 -12.06
CA ASP A 51 -40.28 25.85 -12.48
C ASP A 51 -41.24 24.99 -11.67
N THR A 52 -41.60 23.81 -12.18
CA THR A 52 -42.47 22.88 -11.44
C THR A 52 -41.78 22.40 -10.15
N PRO A 53 -42.52 22.12 -9.07
CA PRO A 53 -41.94 21.63 -7.81
C PRO A 53 -41.00 20.43 -7.98
N LYS A 54 -41.36 19.52 -8.90
CA LYS A 54 -40.56 18.34 -9.26
C LYS A 54 -39.22 18.70 -9.93
N GLN A 55 -39.19 19.72 -10.79
CA GLN A 55 -37.95 20.20 -11.42
C GLN A 55 -37.04 20.88 -10.40
N ILE A 56 -37.60 21.69 -9.51
CA ILE A 56 -36.86 22.34 -8.42
C ILE A 56 -36.23 21.29 -7.51
N ALA A 57 -37.00 20.29 -7.07
CA ALA A 57 -36.48 19.20 -6.24
C ALA A 57 -35.33 18.45 -6.93
N LYS A 58 -35.46 18.14 -8.24
CA LYS A 58 -34.39 17.50 -9.02
C LYS A 58 -33.12 18.35 -9.07
N GLN A 59 -33.23 19.66 -9.22
CA GLN A 59 -32.08 20.57 -9.19
C GLN A 59 -31.42 20.60 -7.81
N GLN A 60 -32.20 20.63 -6.73
CA GLN A 60 -31.66 20.61 -5.36
C GLN A 60 -30.96 19.28 -5.05
N TYR A 61 -31.51 18.15 -5.49
CA TYR A 61 -30.83 16.85 -5.39
C TYR A 61 -29.49 16.83 -6.13
N ALA A 62 -29.44 17.36 -7.35
CA ALA A 62 -28.20 17.44 -8.11
C ALA A 62 -27.14 18.31 -7.41
N LYS A 63 -27.54 19.48 -6.90
CA LYS A 63 -26.66 20.37 -6.13
C LYS A 63 -26.15 19.71 -4.85
N TYR A 64 -27.03 19.02 -4.12
CA TYR A 64 -26.68 18.30 -2.90
C TYR A 64 -25.72 17.13 -3.18
N ALA A 65 -25.96 16.35 -4.24
CA ALA A 65 -25.10 15.23 -4.63
C ALA A 65 -23.67 15.69 -4.98
N VAL A 66 -23.52 16.79 -5.72
CA VAL A 66 -22.20 17.37 -6.06
C VAL A 66 -21.50 17.88 -4.80
N LYS A 67 -22.19 18.66 -3.96
CA LYS A 67 -21.63 19.21 -2.72
C LYS A 67 -21.27 18.12 -1.70
N ASN A 68 -22.02 17.02 -1.66
CA ASN A 68 -21.71 15.87 -0.81
C ASN A 68 -20.53 15.06 -1.35
N ALA A 69 -20.39 14.93 -2.68
CA ALA A 69 -19.24 14.30 -3.31
C ALA A 69 -17.93 15.07 -3.07
N GLU A 70 -17.99 16.40 -2.98
CA GLU A 70 -16.84 17.25 -2.63
C GLU A 70 -16.44 17.14 -1.14
N ASN A 71 -17.39 16.88 -0.23
CA ASN A 71 -17.15 16.88 1.21
C ASN A 71 -16.89 15.50 1.84
N LYS A 72 -17.07 14.41 1.09
CA LYS A 72 -16.77 13.04 1.56
C LYS A 72 -15.91 12.30 0.53
N PRO A 73 -14.58 12.36 0.61
CA PRO A 73 -13.78 11.27 0.10
C PRO A 73 -14.08 10.09 1.03
N ASP A 74 -14.79 9.09 0.49
CA ASP A 74 -15.31 7.97 1.26
C ASP A 74 -14.19 7.37 2.12
N VAL A 75 -14.31 7.51 3.44
CA VAL A 75 -13.24 7.18 4.40
C VAL A 75 -12.85 5.70 4.28
N ALA A 76 -13.80 4.86 3.85
CA ALA A 76 -13.58 3.47 3.49
C ALA A 76 -12.67 3.33 2.27
N HIS A 77 -12.83 4.14 1.22
CA HIS A 77 -11.96 4.16 0.05
C HIS A 77 -10.57 4.74 0.35
N ILE A 78 -10.48 5.78 1.19
CA ILE A 78 -9.18 6.27 1.68
C ILE A 78 -8.50 5.20 2.53
N ALA A 79 -9.21 4.57 3.46
CA ALA A 79 -8.67 3.49 4.27
C ALA A 79 -8.23 2.31 3.39
N HIS A 80 -9.02 1.92 2.38
CA HIS A 80 -8.64 0.88 1.43
C HIS A 80 -7.40 1.27 0.62
N ALA A 81 -7.28 2.52 0.19
CA ALA A 81 -6.10 3.03 -0.49
C ALA A 81 -4.87 3.05 0.43
N VAL A 82 -5.03 3.42 1.70
CA VAL A 82 -3.95 3.39 2.72
C VAL A 82 -3.53 1.96 3.03
N PHE A 83 -4.48 1.04 3.26
CA PHE A 83 -4.20 -0.38 3.47
C PHE A 83 -3.60 -1.05 2.23
N ALA A 84 -4.04 -0.66 1.03
CA ALA A 84 -3.44 -1.13 -0.22
C ALA A 84 -2.02 -0.60 -0.39
N THR A 85 -1.75 0.66 -0.01
CA THR A 85 -0.41 1.27 -0.07
C THR A 85 0.54 0.63 0.94
N ILE A 86 0.09 0.43 2.18
CA ILE A 86 0.85 -0.28 3.23
C ILE A 86 1.05 -1.73 2.81
N GLY A 87 0.01 -2.40 2.31
CA GLY A 87 0.08 -3.76 1.81
C GLY A 87 1.08 -3.91 0.67
N MET A 88 1.08 -3.00 -0.32
CA MET A 88 2.07 -2.99 -1.40
C MET A 88 3.49 -2.81 -0.86
N SER A 89 3.67 -1.93 0.13
CA SER A 89 4.97 -1.69 0.78
C SER A 89 5.46 -2.93 1.54
N VAL A 90 4.60 -3.54 2.36
CA VAL A 90 4.93 -4.73 3.15
C VAL A 90 5.22 -5.93 2.25
N ILE A 91 4.43 -6.15 1.19
CA ILE A 91 4.66 -7.23 0.21
C ILE A 91 6.00 -7.01 -0.52
N THR A 92 6.29 -5.78 -0.94
CA THR A 92 7.56 -5.44 -1.60
C THR A 92 8.74 -5.65 -0.65
N LEU A 93 8.59 -5.26 0.62
CA LEU A 93 9.60 -5.45 1.65
C LEU A 93 9.84 -6.94 1.91
N PHE A 94 8.78 -7.74 2.04
CA PHE A 94 8.88 -9.19 2.22
C PHE A 94 9.57 -9.87 1.03
N PHE A 95 9.24 -9.44 -0.20
CA PHE A 95 9.84 -9.98 -1.42
C PHE A 95 11.35 -9.71 -1.53
N ILE A 96 11.85 -8.62 -0.93
CA ILE A 96 13.28 -8.29 -0.87
C ILE A 96 13.94 -8.94 0.35
N LEU A 97 13.26 -8.94 1.50
CA LEU A 97 13.80 -9.39 2.77
C LEU A 97 13.94 -10.90 2.85
N VAL A 98 12.99 -11.66 2.29
CA VAL A 98 13.03 -13.13 2.30
C VAL A 98 14.27 -13.68 1.57
N PRO A 99 14.56 -13.30 0.29
CA PRO A 99 15.78 -13.74 -0.38
C PRO A 99 17.06 -13.33 0.37
N LEU A 100 17.08 -12.12 0.94
CA LEU A 100 18.23 -11.63 1.70
C LEU A 100 18.48 -12.48 2.96
N PHE A 101 17.41 -12.87 3.65
CA PHE A 101 17.48 -13.74 4.82
C PHE A 101 18.02 -15.13 4.46
N PHE A 102 17.55 -15.73 3.36
CA PHE A 102 18.09 -17.00 2.88
C PHE A 102 19.56 -16.92 2.51
N VAL A 103 19.97 -15.86 1.80
CA VAL A 103 21.38 -15.61 1.46
C VAL A 103 22.23 -15.51 2.74
N MET A 104 21.75 -14.81 3.76
CA MET A 104 22.44 -14.67 5.04
C MET A 104 22.63 -16.03 5.72
N ILE A 105 21.57 -16.85 5.79
CA ILE A 105 21.64 -18.20 6.38
C ILE A 105 22.63 -19.09 5.61
N ILE A 106 22.54 -19.13 4.28
CA ILE A 106 23.41 -19.97 3.44
C ILE A 106 24.88 -19.56 3.62
N THR A 107 25.14 -18.26 3.65
CA THR A 107 26.49 -17.72 3.86
C THR A 107 27.01 -18.05 5.25
N LEU A 108 26.18 -17.91 6.28
CA LEU A 108 26.52 -18.25 7.66
C LEU A 108 26.85 -19.74 7.80
N LEU A 109 25.97 -20.63 7.34
CA LEU A 109 26.18 -22.08 7.38
C LEU A 109 27.44 -22.47 6.60
N GLY A 110 27.60 -21.95 5.38
CA GLY A 110 28.78 -22.19 4.55
C GLY A 110 30.07 -21.77 5.26
N THR A 111 30.04 -20.67 6.01
CA THR A 111 31.20 -20.16 6.75
C THR A 111 31.54 -21.07 7.93
N PHE A 112 30.55 -21.55 8.69
CA PHE A 112 30.78 -22.54 9.77
C PHE A 112 31.37 -23.85 9.24
N ILE A 113 30.85 -24.36 8.12
CA ILE A 113 31.37 -25.57 7.48
C ILE A 113 32.82 -25.37 7.02
N ALA A 114 33.10 -24.24 6.35
CA ALA A 114 34.44 -23.91 5.89
C ALA A 114 35.43 -23.76 7.06
N LEU A 115 35.02 -23.11 8.15
CA LEU A 115 35.83 -22.98 9.36
C LEU A 115 36.12 -24.35 10.00
N GLY A 116 35.12 -25.22 10.11
CA GLY A 116 35.31 -26.58 10.63
C GLY A 116 36.31 -27.39 9.81
N MET A 117 36.22 -27.29 8.47
CA MET A 117 37.16 -27.92 7.56
C MET A 117 38.58 -27.35 7.65
N LEU A 118 38.72 -26.02 7.78
CA LEU A 118 40.01 -25.35 7.94
C LEU A 118 40.70 -25.67 9.27
N LEU A 119 39.92 -25.90 10.32
CA LEU A 119 40.43 -26.27 11.64
C LEU A 119 40.78 -27.75 11.76
N SER A 120 40.40 -28.59 10.77
CA SER A 120 40.67 -30.03 10.75
C SER A 120 42.12 -30.41 11.13
N PRO A 121 43.17 -29.83 10.52
CA PRO A 121 44.55 -30.21 10.87
C PRO A 121 44.96 -29.79 12.27
N LEU A 122 44.43 -28.68 12.78
CA LEU A 122 44.66 -28.25 14.14
C LEU A 122 43.99 -29.19 15.15
N LEU A 123 42.75 -29.59 14.88
CA LEU A 123 41.99 -30.56 15.69
C LEU A 123 42.71 -31.91 15.78
N LEU A 124 43.26 -32.41 14.67
CA LEU A 124 44.04 -33.63 14.67
C LEU A 124 45.31 -33.52 15.52
N LEU A 125 46.03 -32.39 15.46
CA LEU A 125 47.22 -32.19 16.30
C LEU A 125 46.88 -32.23 17.79
N ILE A 126 45.80 -31.54 18.19
CA ILE A 126 45.33 -31.51 19.59
C ILE A 126 44.95 -32.93 20.05
N MET A 127 44.20 -33.67 19.24
CA MET A 127 43.81 -35.04 19.57
C MET A 127 45.03 -35.96 19.74
N ASN A 128 46.03 -35.84 18.87
CA ASN A 128 47.24 -36.66 18.93
C ASN A 128 48.09 -36.39 20.19
N ILE A 129 48.16 -35.13 20.64
CA ILE A 129 48.85 -34.76 21.88
C ILE A 129 48.14 -35.37 23.09
N TRP A 130 46.81 -35.32 23.12
CA TRP A 130 46.02 -35.87 24.23
C TRP A 130 46.04 -37.40 24.25
N SER A 131 45.92 -38.05 23.09
CA SER A 131 45.86 -39.50 22.99
C SER A 131 47.23 -40.20 22.99
N GLY A 132 48.34 -39.47 23.21
CA GLY A 132 49.67 -40.05 23.34
C GLY A 132 50.26 -40.69 22.07
N LEU A 133 49.88 -40.22 20.87
CA LEU A 133 50.36 -40.70 19.56
C LEU A 133 50.15 -42.20 19.25
N TYR A 134 49.35 -42.94 20.02
CA TYR A 134 49.13 -44.38 19.82
C TYR A 134 48.39 -44.73 18.51
N SER A 135 47.67 -43.78 17.90
CA SER A 135 46.84 -43.99 16.69
C SER A 135 47.37 -43.21 15.49
N PHE A 136 48.69 -43.25 15.24
CA PHE A 136 49.27 -42.63 14.05
C PHE A 136 48.76 -43.33 12.78
N SER A 137 47.94 -42.63 11.99
CA SER A 137 47.47 -43.10 10.70
C SER A 137 47.72 -42.04 9.63
N LEU A 138 48.51 -42.37 8.62
CA LEU A 138 48.82 -41.49 7.50
C LEU A 138 47.56 -41.01 6.77
N SER A 139 46.52 -41.86 6.70
CA SER A 139 45.25 -41.51 6.05
C SER A 139 44.56 -40.32 6.74
N ASN A 140 44.58 -40.24 8.07
CA ASN A 140 43.95 -39.16 8.82
C ASN A 140 44.60 -37.80 8.51
N TYR A 141 45.92 -37.77 8.41
CA TYR A 141 46.65 -36.55 8.03
C TYR A 141 46.34 -36.16 6.59
N LEU A 142 46.33 -37.11 5.65
CA LEU A 142 45.96 -36.84 4.25
C LEU A 142 44.54 -36.27 4.12
N PHE A 143 43.56 -36.87 4.79
CA PHE A 143 42.19 -36.35 4.81
C PHE A 143 42.11 -34.96 5.43
N SER A 144 42.87 -34.70 6.49
CA SER A 144 42.85 -33.40 7.14
C SER A 144 43.47 -32.28 6.31
N PHE A 145 44.55 -32.58 5.58
CA PHE A 145 45.09 -31.63 4.60
C PHE A 145 44.13 -31.44 3.41
N ALA A 146 43.43 -32.50 2.99
CA ALA A 146 42.39 -32.39 1.97
C ALA A 146 41.21 -31.52 2.45
N TYR A 147 40.77 -31.66 3.70
CA TYR A 147 39.74 -30.81 4.30
C TYR A 147 40.19 -29.35 4.43
N LEU A 148 41.46 -29.09 4.79
CA LEU A 148 42.01 -27.73 4.76
C LEU A 148 41.89 -27.11 3.36
N GLY A 149 42.28 -27.86 2.32
CA GLY A 149 42.18 -27.41 0.93
C GLY A 149 40.73 -27.16 0.48
N LEU A 150 39.82 -28.08 0.82
CA LEU A 150 38.39 -27.92 0.55
C LEU A 150 37.78 -26.73 1.29
N GLY A 151 38.13 -26.53 2.56
CA GLY A 151 37.68 -25.39 3.36
C GLY A 151 38.11 -24.05 2.75
N ALA A 152 39.35 -23.97 2.25
CA ALA A 152 39.84 -22.80 1.52
C ALA A 152 39.06 -22.56 0.22
N MET A 153 38.78 -23.61 -0.55
CA MET A 153 37.95 -23.52 -1.77
C MET A 153 36.53 -23.04 -1.46
N PHE A 154 35.91 -23.55 -0.39
CA PHE A 154 34.59 -23.11 0.06
C PHE A 154 34.58 -21.63 0.45
N LEU A 155 35.61 -21.14 1.15
CA LEU A 155 35.74 -19.71 1.45
C LEU A 155 35.75 -18.85 0.19
N VAL A 156 36.56 -19.22 -0.81
CA VAL A 156 36.61 -18.50 -2.09
C VAL A 156 35.26 -18.56 -2.81
N MET A 157 34.58 -19.71 -2.76
CA MET A 157 33.24 -19.87 -3.34
C MET A 157 32.23 -18.95 -2.68
N ILE A 158 32.23 -18.85 -1.34
CA ILE A 158 31.37 -17.95 -0.57
C ILE A 158 31.64 -16.49 -0.92
N ILE A 159 32.91 -16.07 -1.01
CA ILE A 159 33.27 -14.69 -1.40
C ILE A 159 32.74 -14.38 -2.80
N LYS A 160 32.93 -15.29 -3.78
CA LYS A 160 32.39 -15.12 -5.13
C LYS A 160 30.87 -15.07 -5.15
N PHE A 161 30.22 -15.88 -4.32
CA PHE A 161 28.77 -15.89 -4.19
C PHE A 161 28.24 -14.54 -3.67
N ILE A 162 28.86 -13.98 -2.63
CA ILE A 162 28.51 -12.64 -2.09
C ILE A 162 28.68 -11.55 -3.17
N ILE A 163 29.78 -11.59 -3.93
CA ILE A 163 30.03 -10.64 -5.03
C ILE A 163 28.96 -10.78 -6.12
N ALA A 164 28.58 -12.02 -6.48
CA ALA A 164 27.54 -12.28 -7.48
C ALA A 164 26.19 -11.71 -7.04
N ILE A 165 25.80 -11.94 -5.78
CA ILE A 165 24.57 -11.38 -5.19
C ILE A 165 24.60 -9.85 -5.19
N ARG A 166 25.71 -9.24 -4.80
CA ARG A 166 25.86 -7.77 -4.84
C ARG A 166 25.64 -7.24 -6.26
N ASN A 167 26.22 -7.89 -7.26
CA ASN A 167 26.07 -7.49 -8.66
C ASN A 167 24.63 -7.67 -9.15
N LEU A 168 23.96 -8.75 -8.76
CA LEU A 168 22.53 -8.96 -9.04
C LEU A 168 21.65 -7.89 -8.39
N LEU A 169 21.93 -7.52 -7.14
CA LEU A 169 21.22 -6.46 -6.42
C LEU A 169 21.34 -5.11 -7.14
N ILE A 170 22.57 -4.73 -7.53
CA ILE A 170 22.81 -3.50 -8.30
C ILE A 170 22.07 -3.54 -9.64
N ARG A 171 22.07 -4.70 -10.32
CA ARG A 171 21.35 -4.87 -11.59
C ARG A 171 19.84 -4.73 -11.40
N TYR A 172 19.29 -5.28 -10.33
CA TYR A 172 17.88 -5.14 -9.97
C TYR A 172 17.51 -3.68 -9.67
N LEU A 173 18.29 -2.99 -8.84
CA LEU A 173 18.07 -1.56 -8.52
C LEU A 173 18.12 -0.69 -9.78
N LYS A 174 19.11 -0.91 -10.66
CA LYS A 174 19.20 -0.20 -11.95
C LYS A 174 18.00 -0.49 -12.85
N TRP A 175 17.55 -1.74 -12.90
CA TRP A 175 16.38 -2.12 -13.68
C TRP A 175 15.09 -1.46 -13.16
N ASN A 176 14.89 -1.43 -11.84
CA ASN A 176 13.74 -0.79 -11.21
C ASN A 176 13.69 0.72 -11.50
N VAL A 177 14.81 1.44 -11.33
CA VAL A 177 14.89 2.88 -11.63
C VAL A 177 14.66 3.17 -13.12
N ASN A 178 15.21 2.33 -14.02
CA ASN A 178 15.00 2.50 -15.46
C ASN A 178 13.56 2.22 -15.90
N PHE A 179 12.85 1.33 -15.20
CA PHE A 179 11.44 1.05 -15.48
C PHE A 179 10.57 2.26 -15.14
N ILE A 180 10.83 2.92 -14.00
CA ILE A 180 10.12 4.14 -13.58
C ILE A 180 10.35 5.28 -14.57
N LYS A 181 11.58 5.47 -15.06
CA LYS A 181 11.90 6.50 -16.06
C LYS A 181 11.24 6.30 -17.42
N LYS A 182 10.89 5.05 -17.79
CA LYS A 182 10.21 4.74 -19.06
C LYS A 182 8.69 4.88 -19.00
N GLY A 183 8.09 4.93 -17.81
CA GLY A 183 6.64 5.10 -17.64
C GLY A 183 6.16 6.56 -17.68
N THR A 184 7.08 7.53 -17.72
CA THR A 184 6.80 8.97 -17.71
C THR A 184 7.12 9.67 -19.05
N SER A 185 7.30 8.93 -20.14
CA SER A 185 7.58 9.48 -21.47
C SER A 185 6.64 8.95 -22.53
#